data_AF-A0A3P3DHH6-F1
#
_entry.id   AF-A0A3P3DHH6-F1
#
_cell.length_a   1.000
_cell.length_b   1.000
_cell.length_c   1.000
_cell.angle_alpha   90.00
_cell.angle_beta   90.00
_cell.angle_gamma   90.00
#
_symmetry.space_group_name_H-M   'P 1'
#
loop_
_entity.id
_entity.type
_entity.pdbx_description
1 polymer ?
#
loop_
_entity_poly.entity_id
_entity_poly.type
_entity_poly.pdbx_seq_one_letter_code
_entity_poly.pdbx_strand_id
1 'polypeptide(L)'
;MTEKQATESWPWHWAPFEDEYWVGPFDSRELAIEAGKQEREDSGFYVAQAINAPIKLSDWIGADDLIERADESIFDSDRVSSEFDDIVFTATKAQQQDLAARVKRACDEWQEAHGLSFHASTFAEMTPPERITASERSA
;
A
#
# COMPACT_ATOMS: atom_id res chain seq x y z
N MET A 1 1.14 26.64 5.15
CA MET A 1 1.59 25.43 4.43
C MET A 1 0.35 24.81 3.84
N THR A 2 0.21 24.86 2.53
CA THR A 2 -0.94 24.28 1.84
C THR A 2 -0.63 22.80 1.64
N GLU A 3 -1.35 21.91 2.34
CA GLU A 3 -1.39 20.49 1.99
C GLU A 3 -1.79 20.39 0.53
N LYS A 4 -0.86 19.94 -0.33
CA LYS A 4 -1.23 19.43 -1.64
C LYS A 4 -2.01 18.14 -1.35
N GLN A 5 -3.33 18.24 -1.36
CA GLN A 5 -4.20 17.10 -1.58
C GLN A 5 -3.67 16.42 -2.85
N ALA A 6 -3.02 15.26 -2.70
CA ALA A 6 -2.69 14.43 -3.84
C ALA A 6 -4.04 13.99 -4.42
N THR A 7 -4.51 14.67 -5.45
CA THR A 7 -5.47 14.07 -6.39
C THR A 7 -4.87 12.73 -6.76
N GLU A 8 -5.50 11.64 -6.34
CA GLU A 8 -5.10 10.28 -6.69
C GLU A 8 -5.09 10.19 -8.21
N SER A 9 -3.94 10.44 -8.81
CA SER A 9 -3.75 10.22 -10.23
C SER A 9 -3.75 8.71 -10.40
N TRP A 10 -4.68 8.21 -11.20
CA TRP A 10 -4.72 6.82 -11.63
C TRP A 10 -3.83 6.69 -12.86
N PRO A 11 -2.51 6.38 -12.71
CA PRO A 11 -1.60 6.31 -13.84
C PRO A 11 -2.00 5.19 -14.80
N TRP A 12 -1.57 5.35 -16.04
CA TRP A 12 -1.76 4.35 -17.08
C TRP A 12 -0.62 3.35 -17.08
N HIS A 13 -0.97 2.10 -17.36
CA HIS A 13 -0.05 0.99 -17.51
C HIS A 13 -0.40 0.19 -18.76
N TRP A 14 0.56 -0.54 -19.31
CA TRP A 14 0.30 -1.53 -20.37
C TRP A 14 0.91 -2.89 -20.03
N ALA A 15 0.31 -3.97 -20.52
CA ALA A 15 0.82 -5.32 -20.36
C ALA A 15 0.64 -6.12 -21.67
N PRO A 16 1.53 -7.08 -21.97
CA PRO A 16 1.36 -7.94 -23.13
C PRO A 16 0.10 -8.83 -23.03
N PHE A 17 -0.25 -9.25 -21.81
CA PHE A 17 -1.42 -10.05 -21.47
C PHE A 17 -2.05 -9.52 -20.16
N GLU A 18 -3.31 -9.86 -19.92
CA GLU A 18 -4.09 -9.33 -18.79
C GLU A 18 -3.51 -9.70 -17.42
N ASP A 19 -2.89 -10.88 -17.33
CA ASP A 19 -2.38 -11.52 -16.11
C ASP A 19 -0.84 -11.44 -15.97
N GLU A 20 -0.19 -10.61 -16.77
CA GLU A 20 1.27 -10.43 -16.77
C GLU A 20 1.72 -9.15 -16.06
N TYR A 21 3.04 -8.91 -16.08
CA TYR A 21 3.64 -7.70 -15.54
C TYR A 21 3.20 -6.46 -16.33
N TRP A 22 2.72 -5.45 -15.60
CA TRP A 22 2.25 -4.19 -16.13
C TRP A 22 3.35 -3.13 -16.09
N VAL A 23 3.68 -2.59 -17.25
CA VAL A 23 4.70 -1.55 -17.46
C VAL A 23 4.08 -0.17 -17.25
N GLY A 24 4.80 0.73 -16.58
CA GLY A 24 4.38 2.10 -16.26
C GLY A 24 5.08 2.59 -14.99
N PRO A 25 4.61 3.65 -14.33
CA PRO A 25 3.40 4.42 -14.65
C PRO A 25 3.59 5.39 -15.83
N PHE A 26 2.52 5.61 -16.61
CA PHE A 26 2.44 6.63 -17.66
C PHE A 26 1.40 7.69 -17.31
N ASP A 27 1.67 8.94 -17.68
CA ASP A 27 0.79 10.08 -17.40
C ASP A 27 -0.51 10.07 -18.21
N SER A 28 -0.53 9.36 -19.35
CA SER A 28 -1.71 9.26 -20.20
C SER A 28 -1.85 7.88 -20.86
N ARG A 29 -3.09 7.59 -21.29
CA ARG A 29 -3.42 6.37 -22.05
C ARG A 29 -2.62 6.29 -23.34
N GLU A 30 -2.48 7.42 -24.04
CA GLU A 30 -1.78 7.50 -25.32
C GLU A 30 -0.30 7.14 -25.18
N LEU A 31 0.35 7.59 -24.10
CA LEU A 31 1.75 7.22 -23.81
C LEU A 31 1.90 5.74 -23.50
N ALA A 32 0.96 5.14 -22.75
CA ALA A 32 0.95 3.70 -22.50
C ALA A 32 0.73 2.89 -23.81
N ILE A 33 -0.13 3.38 -24.71
CA ILE A 33 -0.36 2.76 -26.02
C ILE A 33 0.88 2.88 -26.92
N GLU A 34 1.51 4.05 -26.96
CA GLU A 34 2.72 4.25 -27.75
C GLU A 34 3.85 3.32 -27.27
N ALA A 35 4.07 3.24 -25.97
CA ALA A 35 5.04 2.32 -25.38
C ALA A 35 4.70 0.85 -25.70
N GLY A 36 3.44 0.44 -25.55
CA GLY A 36 3.00 -0.90 -25.90
C GLY A 36 3.19 -1.21 -27.39
N LYS A 37 2.93 -0.25 -28.29
CA LYS A 37 3.15 -0.41 -29.73
C LYS A 37 4.63 -0.55 -30.10
N GLN A 38 5.52 0.19 -29.44
CA GLN A 38 6.97 0.09 -29.67
C GLN A 38 7.50 -1.31 -29.32
N GLU A 39 6.96 -1.93 -28.27
CA GLU A 39 7.39 -3.26 -27.80
C GLU A 39 6.64 -4.42 -28.47
N ARG A 40 5.43 -4.17 -28.98
CA ARG A 40 4.50 -5.20 -29.47
C ARG A 40 3.90 -4.86 -30.85
N GLU A 41 4.71 -4.33 -31.78
CA GLU A 41 4.29 -3.79 -33.08
C GLU A 41 3.16 -4.58 -33.79
N ASP A 42 3.25 -5.91 -33.80
CA ASP A 42 2.28 -6.80 -34.47
C ASP A 42 1.43 -7.65 -33.51
N SER A 43 1.63 -7.53 -32.20
CA SER A 43 0.94 -8.32 -31.17
C SER A 43 0.01 -7.44 -30.36
N GLY A 44 -1.23 -7.88 -30.14
CA GLY A 44 -2.13 -7.15 -29.24
C GLY A 44 -1.54 -7.04 -27.82
N PHE A 45 -1.93 -5.98 -27.12
CA PHE A 45 -1.55 -5.72 -25.74
C PHE A 45 -2.73 -5.10 -24.99
N TYR A 46 -2.59 -4.92 -23.68
CA TYR A 46 -3.63 -4.36 -22.82
C TYR A 46 -3.17 -3.04 -22.22
N VAL A 47 -4.10 -2.13 -21.99
CA VAL A 47 -3.89 -0.88 -21.25
C VAL A 47 -4.94 -0.74 -20.16
N ALA A 48 -4.55 -0.22 -19.01
CA ALA A 48 -5.43 0.01 -17.87
C ALA A 48 -4.90 1.14 -17.02
N GLN A 49 -5.78 1.75 -16.23
CA GLN A 49 -5.35 2.56 -15.10
C GLN A 49 -5.23 1.68 -13.86
N ALA A 50 -4.18 1.90 -13.07
CA ALA A 50 -3.99 1.16 -11.83
C ALA A 50 -3.31 2.02 -10.77
N ILE A 51 -3.60 1.74 -9.50
CA ILE A 51 -2.97 2.40 -8.36
C ILE A 51 -2.25 1.39 -7.48
N ASN A 52 -1.12 1.80 -6.92
CA ASN A 52 -0.36 1.03 -5.94
C ASN A 52 0.15 1.97 -4.86
N ALA A 53 -0.77 2.45 -4.03
CA ALA A 53 -0.40 3.30 -2.89
C ALA A 53 0.59 2.54 -2.00
N PRO A 54 1.63 3.22 -1.44
CA PRO A 54 2.58 2.56 -0.56
C PRO A 54 1.86 1.89 0.61
N ILE A 55 2.13 0.61 0.82
CA ILE A 55 1.58 -0.11 1.97
C ILE A 55 2.24 0.41 3.24
N LYS A 56 1.44 0.68 4.27
CA LYS A 56 1.91 1.28 5.51
C LYS A 56 2.10 0.23 6.58
N LEU A 57 3.23 0.26 7.27
CA LEU A 57 3.50 -0.55 8.45
C LEU A 57 2.42 -0.36 9.52
N SER A 58 1.86 0.84 9.61
CA SER A 58 0.78 1.18 10.53
C SER A 58 -0.53 0.42 10.29
N ASP A 59 -0.70 -0.20 9.11
CA ASP A 59 -1.86 -1.05 8.80
C ASP A 59 -1.91 -2.31 9.69
N TRP A 60 -0.76 -2.76 10.20
CA TRP A 60 -0.63 -3.94 11.07
C TRP A 60 -0.45 -3.61 12.55
N ILE A 61 -0.64 -2.36 12.97
CA ILE A 61 -0.45 -1.96 14.37
C ILE A 61 -1.80 -1.77 15.05
N GLY A 62 -2.10 -2.62 16.03
CA GLY A 62 -3.22 -2.52 16.96
C GLY A 62 -2.77 -2.06 18.36
N ALA A 63 -3.60 -1.26 19.04
CA ALA A 63 -3.34 -0.92 20.45
C ALA A 63 -3.62 -2.11 21.39
N ASP A 64 -4.57 -2.96 21.01
CA ASP A 64 -4.84 -4.25 21.61
C ASP A 64 -3.61 -5.15 21.55
N ASP A 65 -3.03 -5.39 20.37
CA ASP A 65 -1.83 -6.22 20.21
C ASP A 65 -0.66 -5.71 21.07
N LEU A 66 -0.46 -4.39 21.11
CA LEU A 66 0.61 -3.77 21.89
C LEU A 66 0.40 -3.92 23.40
N ILE A 67 -0.83 -3.74 23.87
CA ILE A 67 -1.17 -3.83 25.29
C ILE A 67 -1.14 -5.28 25.75
N GLU A 68 -1.73 -6.20 24.99
CA GLU A 68 -1.71 -7.64 25.28
C GLU A 68 -0.26 -8.13 25.35
N ARG A 69 0.56 -7.78 24.37
CA ARG A 69 1.99 -8.13 24.39
C ARG A 69 2.72 -7.54 25.59
N ALA A 70 2.39 -6.32 26.02
CA ALA A 70 2.97 -5.71 27.21
C ALA A 70 2.53 -6.41 28.50
N ASP A 71 1.24 -6.75 28.62
CA ASP A 71 0.67 -7.47 29.76
C ASP A 71 1.24 -8.89 29.88
N GLU A 72 1.50 -9.58 28.77
CA GLU A 72 2.17 -10.89 28.80
C GLU A 72 3.65 -10.76 29.19
N SER A 73 4.34 -9.78 28.60
CA SER A 73 5.80 -9.64 28.78
C SER A 73 6.19 -9.04 30.13
N ILE A 74 5.25 -8.43 30.87
CA ILE A 74 5.59 -7.80 32.15
C ILE A 74 6.09 -8.82 33.16
N PHE A 75 5.63 -10.07 33.10
CA PHE A 75 6.03 -11.14 34.02
C PHE A 75 7.47 -11.64 33.81
N ASP A 76 8.13 -11.23 32.72
CA ASP A 76 9.57 -11.41 32.55
C ASP A 76 10.41 -10.39 33.35
N SER A 77 9.76 -9.39 33.97
CA SER A 77 10.40 -8.37 34.79
C SER A 77 10.55 -8.82 36.24
N ASP A 78 11.73 -8.64 36.83
CA ASP A 78 11.99 -8.85 38.28
C ASP A 78 11.13 -7.96 39.21
N ARG A 79 10.30 -7.08 38.64
CA ARG A 79 9.47 -6.12 39.37
C ARG A 79 8.02 -6.58 39.59
N VAL A 80 7.62 -7.70 39.00
CA VAL A 80 6.27 -8.27 39.18
C VAL A 80 6.39 -9.76 39.49
N SER A 81 5.38 -10.31 40.16
CA SER A 81 5.28 -11.73 40.45
C SER A 81 3.91 -12.23 40.05
N SER A 82 3.85 -13.31 39.28
CA SER A 82 2.58 -13.98 38.93
C SER A 82 1.83 -14.53 40.15
N GLU A 83 2.47 -14.61 41.32
CA GLU A 83 1.81 -15.03 42.57
C GLU A 83 1.09 -13.88 43.29
N PHE A 84 1.49 -12.63 43.01
CA PHE A 84 1.01 -11.46 43.77
C PHE A 84 0.40 -10.36 42.90
N ASP A 85 0.58 -10.41 41.58
CA ASP A 85 0.14 -9.39 40.63
C ASP A 85 -0.74 -10.02 39.52
N ASP A 86 -2.02 -9.60 39.44
CA ASP A 86 -3.02 -10.17 38.52
C ASP A 86 -3.38 -9.26 37.32
N ILE A 87 -3.26 -7.93 37.44
CA ILE A 87 -3.58 -6.97 36.36
C ILE A 87 -2.59 -5.81 36.43
N VAL A 88 -1.72 -5.67 35.43
CA VAL A 88 -0.63 -4.69 35.47
C VAL A 88 -0.90 -3.47 34.58
N PHE A 89 -1.69 -3.59 33.51
CA PHE A 89 -2.01 -2.47 32.63
C PHE A 89 -3.48 -2.42 32.21
N THR A 90 -4.22 -1.37 32.63
CA THR A 90 -5.61 -1.17 32.20
C THR A 90 -5.75 0.14 31.43
N ALA A 91 -6.26 0.06 30.20
CA ALA A 91 -6.58 1.22 29.37
C ALA A 91 -8.04 1.17 28.91
N THR A 92 -8.72 2.32 28.98
CA THR A 92 -10.06 2.47 28.41
C THR A 92 -10.01 2.37 26.88
N LYS A 93 -11.13 2.02 26.23
CA LYS A 93 -11.22 1.96 24.76
C LYS A 93 -10.78 3.28 24.09
N ALA A 94 -11.12 4.42 24.67
CA ALA A 94 -10.72 5.74 24.15
C ALA A 94 -9.18 5.94 24.22
N GLN A 95 -8.54 5.50 25.31
CA GLN A 95 -7.08 5.54 25.44
C GLN A 95 -6.39 4.57 24.47
N GLN A 96 -6.96 3.39 24.25
CA GLN A 96 -6.45 2.43 23.25
C GLN A 96 -6.52 3.03 21.84
N GLN A 97 -7.65 3.65 21.48
CA GLN A 97 -7.80 4.33 20.19
C GLN A 97 -6.81 5.50 20.02
N ASP A 98 -6.60 6.31 21.05
CA ASP A 98 -5.61 7.39 21.03
C ASP A 98 -4.17 6.85 20.89
N LEU A 99 -3.83 5.78 21.62
CA LEU A 99 -2.53 5.10 21.50
C LEU A 99 -2.31 4.57 20.08
N ALA A 100 -3.28 3.84 19.51
CA ALA A 100 -3.22 3.34 18.15
C ALA A 100 -2.97 4.49 17.16
N ALA A 101 -3.74 5.57 17.25
CA ALA A 101 -3.58 6.72 16.35
C ALA A 101 -2.18 7.35 16.45
N ARG A 102 -1.61 7.46 17.66
CA ARG A 102 -0.27 8.01 17.88
C ARG A 102 0.82 7.12 17.31
N VAL A 103 0.77 5.82 17.59
CA VAL A 103 1.79 4.87 17.11
C VAL A 103 1.72 4.75 15.59
N LYS A 104 0.51 4.64 15.02
CA LYS A 104 0.32 4.62 13.57
C LYS A 104 0.91 5.84 12.89
N ARG A 105 0.63 7.04 13.42
CA ARG A 105 1.22 8.28 12.90
C ARG A 105 2.75 8.28 12.99
N ALA A 106 3.31 7.87 14.12
CA ALA A 106 4.76 7.80 14.29
C ALA A 106 5.42 6.81 13.31
N CYS A 107 4.77 5.69 13.03
CA CYS A 107 5.24 4.71 12.04
C CYS A 107 5.15 5.25 10.62
N ASP A 108 4.05 5.92 10.25
CA ASP A 108 3.88 6.57 8.94
C ASP A 108 4.96 7.64 8.71
N GLU A 109 5.15 8.53 9.68
CA GLU A 109 6.17 9.59 9.64
C GLU A 109 7.58 8.99 9.51
N TRP A 110 7.88 7.93 10.26
CA TRP A 110 9.16 7.23 10.18
C TRP A 110 9.37 6.55 8.82
N GLN A 111 8.37 5.85 8.29
CA GLN A 111 8.46 5.24 6.96
C GLN A 111 8.71 6.30 5.88
N GLU A 112 7.97 7.40 5.90
CA GLU A 112 8.12 8.49 4.95
C GLU A 112 9.51 9.13 5.03
N ALA A 113 9.98 9.45 6.25
CA ALA A 113 11.28 10.06 6.47
C ALA A 113 12.46 9.22 5.96
N HIS A 114 12.28 7.91 5.87
CA HIS A 114 13.29 6.96 5.42
C HIS A 114 13.04 6.39 4.02
N GLY A 115 11.95 6.80 3.35
CA GLY A 115 11.58 6.26 2.03
C GLY A 115 11.31 4.75 2.06
N LEU A 116 10.79 4.23 3.17
CA LEU A 116 10.53 2.80 3.37
C LEU A 116 9.12 2.45 2.91
N SER A 117 9.02 1.52 1.98
CA SER A 117 7.76 0.92 1.55
C SER A 117 7.90 -0.60 1.43
N PHE A 118 6.79 -1.31 1.58
CA PHE A 118 6.75 -2.71 1.19
C PHE A 118 6.83 -2.81 -0.33
N HIS A 119 7.61 -3.77 -0.83
CA HIS A 119 7.62 -4.07 -2.24
C HIS A 119 6.43 -4.96 -2.58
N ALA A 120 5.43 -4.39 -3.25
CA ALA A 120 4.28 -5.11 -3.78
C ALA A 120 4.26 -5.00 -5.31
N SER A 121 4.24 -6.14 -5.99
CA SER A 121 4.19 -6.21 -7.46
C SER A 121 2.75 -6.21 -8.01
N THR A 122 1.75 -6.30 -7.13
CA THR A 122 0.33 -6.30 -7.48
C THR A 122 -0.27 -4.94 -7.20
N PHE A 123 -1.08 -4.43 -8.13
CA PHE A 123 -1.83 -3.19 -7.91
C PHE A 123 -2.90 -3.36 -6.82
N ALA A 124 -3.14 -2.31 -6.05
CA ALA A 124 -4.22 -2.26 -5.08
C ALA A 124 -5.58 -2.23 -5.79
N GLU A 125 -5.69 -1.44 -6.85
CA GLU A 125 -6.88 -1.35 -7.70
C GLU A 125 -6.49 -1.17 -9.16
N MET A 126 -7.33 -1.67 -10.07
CA MET A 126 -7.12 -1.58 -11.52
C MET A 126 -8.48 -1.47 -12.23
N THR A 127 -8.56 -0.59 -13.22
CA THR A 127 -9.72 -0.51 -14.12
C THR A 127 -9.76 -1.72 -15.06
N PRO A 128 -10.93 -2.13 -15.60
CA PRO A 128 -11.02 -3.19 -16.59
C PRO A 128 -10.02 -2.99 -17.75
N PRO A 129 -9.12 -3.96 -18.02
CA PRO A 129 -8.14 -3.87 -19.08
C PRO A 129 -8.76 -3.71 -20.47
N GLU A 130 -8.28 -2.71 -21.20
CA GLU A 130 -8.65 -2.48 -22.59
C GLU A 130 -7.63 -3.16 -23.51
N ARG A 131 -8.10 -4.02 -24.43
CA ARG A 131 -7.23 -4.66 -25.43
C ARG A 131 -7.01 -3.75 -26.63
N ILE A 132 -5.74 -3.49 -26.95
CA ILE A 132 -5.29 -2.78 -28.14
C ILE A 132 -4.76 -3.79 -29.16
N THR A 133 -5.24 -3.73 -30.40
CA THR A 133 -4.82 -4.61 -31.49
C THR A 133 -4.09 -3.85 -32.59
N ALA A 134 -3.07 -4.48 -33.19
CA ALA A 134 -2.38 -3.95 -34.35
C ALA A 134 -3.21 -4.11 -35.64
N SER A 135 -4.30 -3.36 -35.80
CA SER A 135 -4.92 -3.17 -37.12
C SER A 135 -6.01 -2.09 -37.15
N GLU A 136 -5.67 -0.93 -37.71
CA GLU A 136 -6.30 -0.44 -38.94
C GLU A 136 -5.16 0.11 -39.82
N ARG A 137 -4.46 -0.77 -40.55
CA ARG A 137 -3.75 -0.31 -41.75
C ARG A 137 -4.85 0.03 -42.75
N SER A 138 -5.11 1.32 -42.95
CA SER A 138 -5.99 1.81 -44.01
C SER A 138 -5.57 1.16 -45.33
N ALA A 139 -6.46 0.38 -45.92
CA ALA A 139 -6.37 -0.09 -47.29
C ALA A 139 -6.62 1.07 -48.26
#